data_AF-A0A564XYK9-F1
#
_entry.id   AF-A0A564XYK9-F1
#
_cell.length_a   1.000
_cell.length_b   1.000
_cell.length_c   1.000
_cell.angle_alpha   90.00
_cell.angle_beta   90.00
_cell.angle_gamma   90.00
#
_symmetry.space_group_name_H-M   'P 1'
#
loop_
_entity.id
_entity.type
_entity.pdbx_description
1 polymer ?
#
loop_
_entity_poly.entity_id
_entity_poly.type
_entity_poly.pdbx_seq_one_letter_code
_entity_poly.pdbx_strand_id
1 'polypeptide(L)'
;MESEDEEYFSGSYQFRSDEPIEAFIDLAKFHCNDSFIPEWDIERSDTGLTVFNDIKLDFEKDDDYVTFNYEYPIHSVRGRDICESIYNEISNHY
;
A
#
# COMPACT_ATOMS: atom_id res chain seq x y z
N MET A 1 28.03 -9.03 15.14
CA MET A 1 26.57 -9.10 15.01
C MET A 1 26.31 -8.50 13.66
N GLU A 2 26.30 -9.34 12.63
CA GLU A 2 25.97 -8.90 11.28
C GLU A 2 24.48 -8.56 11.31
N SER A 3 24.13 -7.33 10.94
CA SER A 3 22.77 -6.96 10.61
C SER A 3 22.37 -7.82 9.42
N GLU A 4 21.48 -8.77 9.60
CA GLU A 4 20.80 -9.40 8.48
C GLU A 4 20.04 -8.27 7.78
N ASP A 5 20.51 -7.86 6.60
CA ASP A 5 19.78 -6.95 5.73
C ASP A 5 18.48 -7.67 5.38
N GLU A 6 17.38 -7.24 5.97
CA GLU A 6 16.06 -7.79 5.70
C GLU A 6 15.69 -7.46 4.26
N GLU A 7 15.43 -8.49 3.44
CA GLU A 7 15.09 -8.31 2.02
C GLU A 7 13.61 -7.92 1.87
N TYR A 8 13.35 -6.87 1.08
CA TYR A 8 12.01 -6.37 0.80
C TYR A 8 11.63 -6.62 -0.67
N PHE A 9 10.35 -6.89 -0.90
CA PHE A 9 9.73 -6.79 -2.21
C PHE A 9 9.11 -5.40 -2.35
N SER A 10 9.39 -4.71 -3.45
CA SER A 10 8.85 -3.39 -3.75
C SER A 10 8.34 -3.31 -5.18
N GLY A 11 7.30 -2.52 -5.42
CA GLY A 11 6.79 -2.27 -6.76
C GLY A 11 6.00 -0.96 -6.85
N SER A 12 5.71 -0.57 -8.09
CA SER A 12 4.94 0.63 -8.40
C SER A 12 3.95 0.34 -9.52
N TYR A 13 2.73 0.84 -9.41
CA TYR A 13 1.71 0.80 -10.46
C TYR A 13 1.18 2.20 -10.72
N GLN A 14 1.11 2.60 -11.99
CA GLN A 14 0.61 3.91 -12.38
C GLN A 14 -0.66 3.78 -13.22
N PHE A 15 -1.64 4.61 -12.92
CA PHE A 15 -2.94 4.63 -13.59
C PHE A 15 -3.47 6.06 -13.67
N ARG A 16 -4.45 6.30 -14.56
CA ARG A 16 -5.07 7.61 -14.72
C ARG A 16 -6.24 7.76 -13.77
N SER A 17 -6.30 8.85 -13.03
CA SER A 17 -7.45 9.17 -12.19
C SER A 17 -7.48 10.64 -11.78
N ASP A 18 -8.68 11.22 -11.85
CA ASP A 18 -8.95 12.57 -11.35
C ASP A 18 -9.19 12.57 -9.82
N GLU A 19 -9.39 11.40 -9.21
CA GLU A 19 -9.66 11.26 -7.77
C GLU A 19 -8.48 11.77 -6.92
N PRO A 20 -8.75 12.38 -5.75
CA PRO A 20 -7.70 12.85 -4.86
C PRO A 20 -6.96 11.67 -4.19
N ILE A 21 -5.72 11.91 -3.72
CA ILE A 21 -4.90 10.89 -3.04
C ILE A 21 -5.66 10.27 -1.84
N GLU A 22 -6.45 11.08 -1.12
CA GLU A 22 -7.22 10.64 0.03
C GLU A 22 -8.19 9.50 -0.30
N ALA A 23 -8.76 9.45 -1.51
CA ALA A 23 -9.64 8.37 -1.92
C ALA A 23 -8.90 7.03 -1.97
N PHE A 24 -7.64 7.03 -2.42
CA PHE A 24 -6.80 5.83 -2.48
C PHE A 24 -6.29 5.40 -1.11
N ILE A 25 -5.98 6.36 -0.23
CA ILE A 25 -5.62 6.07 1.17
C ILE A 25 -6.81 5.41 1.89
N ASP A 26 -8.02 5.95 1.71
CA ASP A 26 -9.21 5.39 2.33
C ASP A 26 -9.56 4.01 1.75
N LEU A 27 -9.33 3.79 0.44
CA LEU A 27 -9.41 2.46 -0.18
C LEU A 27 -8.41 1.48 0.46
N ALA A 28 -7.14 1.85 0.55
CA ALA A 28 -6.12 1.00 1.17
C ALA A 28 -6.47 0.67 2.62
N LYS A 29 -7.00 1.63 3.39
CA LYS A 29 -7.46 1.40 4.77
C LYS A 29 -8.65 0.43 4.82
N PHE A 30 -9.58 0.53 3.88
CA PHE A 30 -10.68 -0.43 3.75
C PHE A 30 -10.17 -1.85 3.54
N HIS A 31 -9.23 -2.07 2.61
CA HIS A 31 -8.64 -3.41 2.37
C HIS A 31 -7.87 -3.95 3.57
N CYS A 32 -7.17 -3.09 4.33
CA CYS A 32 -6.51 -3.50 5.56
C CYS A 32 -7.53 -3.97 6.60
N ASN A 33 -8.62 -3.24 6.79
CA ASN A 33 -9.69 -3.60 7.71
C ASN A 33 -10.42 -4.89 7.28
N ASP A 34 -10.69 -5.06 5.99
CA ASP A 34 -11.28 -6.29 5.43
C ASP A 34 -10.38 -7.51 5.63
N SER A 35 -9.06 -7.29 5.65
CA SER A 35 -8.03 -8.27 5.99
C SER A 35 -7.86 -8.50 7.51
N PHE A 36 -8.82 -8.05 8.32
CA PHE A 36 -8.83 -8.17 9.78
C PHE A 36 -7.56 -7.60 10.44
N ILE A 37 -7.02 -6.52 9.90
CA ILE A 37 -5.89 -5.80 10.50
C ILE A 37 -6.45 -4.80 11.51
N PRO A 38 -5.98 -4.82 12.76
CA PRO A 38 -6.44 -3.86 13.76
C PRO A 38 -6.04 -2.43 13.43
N GLU A 39 -6.86 -1.44 13.81
CA GLU A 39 -6.55 -0.03 13.53
C GLU A 39 -5.26 0.47 14.18
N TRP A 40 -4.83 -0.10 15.31
CA TRP A 40 -3.58 0.29 15.96
C TRP A 40 -2.33 -0.23 15.24
N ASP A 41 -2.49 -1.17 14.31
CA ASP A 41 -1.42 -1.68 13.45
C ASP A 41 -1.39 -0.96 12.08
N ILE A 42 -2.23 0.06 11.89
CA ILE A 42 -2.33 0.86 10.67
C ILE A 42 -1.99 2.32 11.01
N GLU A 43 -0.79 2.74 10.63
CA GLU A 43 -0.35 4.12 10.75
C GLU A 43 -0.62 4.86 9.44
N ARG A 44 -1.25 6.03 9.52
CA ARG A 44 -1.55 6.88 8.36
C ARG A 44 -0.52 7.99 8.22
N SER A 45 -0.03 8.21 7.01
CA SER A 45 0.74 9.39 6.60
C SER A 45 -0.08 10.30 5.69
N ASP A 46 0.51 11.40 5.23
CA ASP A 46 -0.13 12.32 4.28
C ASP A 46 -0.40 11.67 2.91
N THR A 47 0.45 10.71 2.53
CA THR A 47 0.47 10.08 1.20
C THR A 47 0.11 8.61 1.22
N GLY A 48 -0.13 8.00 2.38
CA GLY A 48 -0.25 6.55 2.45
C GLY A 48 -0.49 5.96 3.83
N LEU A 49 -0.16 4.68 3.95
CA LEU A 49 -0.27 3.85 5.15
C LEU A 49 1.03 3.08 5.39
N THR A 50 1.36 2.90 6.67
CA THR A 50 2.31 1.88 7.13
C THR A 50 1.55 0.85 7.96
N VAL A 51 1.69 -0.42 7.63
CA VAL A 51 0.96 -1.53 8.26
C VAL A 51 1.96 -2.47 8.94
N PHE A 52 1.69 -2.86 10.19
CA PHE A 52 2.59 -3.67 11.04
C PHE A 52 4.02 -3.12 11.19
N ASN A 53 4.24 -1.83 10.88
CA ASN A 53 5.53 -1.11 10.86
C ASN A 53 6.46 -1.42 9.67
N ASP A 54 6.16 -2.41 8.84
CA ASP A 54 7.08 -2.90 7.81
C ASP A 54 6.47 -3.03 6.40
N ILE A 55 5.14 -2.91 6.27
CA ILE A 55 4.47 -2.82 4.97
C ILE A 55 4.15 -1.36 4.68
N LYS A 56 4.67 -0.83 3.58
CA LYS A 56 4.44 0.54 3.14
C LYS A 56 3.53 0.55 1.93
N LEU A 57 2.52 1.41 1.97
CA LEU A 57 1.55 1.64 0.91
C LEU A 57 1.51 3.16 0.69
N ASP A 58 2.04 3.64 -0.42
CA ASP A 58 2.19 5.08 -0.68
C ASP A 58 1.59 5.47 -2.03
N PHE A 59 1.04 6.67 -2.11
CA PHE A 59 0.38 7.21 -3.28
C PHE A 59 0.95 8.58 -3.64
N GLU A 60 1.40 8.70 -4.88
CA GLU A 60 1.85 9.95 -5.46
C GLU A 60 0.90 10.36 -6.59
N LYS A 61 0.66 11.66 -6.75
CA LYS A 61 -0.17 12.19 -7.84
C LYS A 61 0.61 13.23 -8.63
N ASP A 62 0.59 13.06 -9.95
CA ASP A 62 1.20 13.96 -10.94
C ASP A 62 0.18 14.20 -12.06
N ASP A 63 -0.33 15.44 -12.14
CA ASP A 63 -1.47 15.81 -12.99
C ASP A 63 -2.65 14.82 -12.88
N ASP A 64 -2.96 14.10 -13.96
CA ASP A 64 -4.06 13.14 -14.06
C ASP A 64 -3.62 11.69 -13.75
N TYR A 65 -2.39 11.50 -13.28
CA TYR A 65 -1.81 10.20 -12.99
C TYR A 65 -1.58 10.01 -11.50
N VAL A 66 -1.93 8.82 -11.02
CA VAL A 66 -1.63 8.37 -9.66
C VAL A 66 -0.70 7.17 -9.74
N THR A 67 0.34 7.19 -8.91
CA THR A 67 1.29 6.10 -8.74
C THR A 67 1.07 5.48 -7.37
N PHE A 68 0.70 4.21 -7.33
CA PHE A 68 0.67 3.40 -6.11
C PHE A 68 2.01 2.69 -5.95
N ASN A 69 2.76 3.07 -4.92
CA ASN A 69 4.02 2.46 -4.51
C ASN A 69 3.76 1.52 -3.32
N TYR A 70 4.38 0.36 -3.33
CA TYR A 70 4.26 -0.57 -2.21
C TYR A 70 5.59 -1.27 -1.92
N GLU A 71 5.80 -1.61 -0.66
CA GLU A 71 6.97 -2.32 -0.17
C GLU A 71 6.58 -3.21 1.01
N TYR A 72 7.07 -4.45 1.07
CA TYR A 72 6.85 -5.35 2.21
C TYR A 72 8.00 -6.37 2.34
N PRO A 73 8.26 -6.94 3.53
CA PRO A 73 9.30 -7.95 3.69
C PRO A 73 9.04 -9.19 2.83
N ILE A 74 10.05 -9.76 2.18
CA ILE A 74 9.87 -10.85 1.20
C ILE A 74 9.17 -12.10 1.77
N HIS A 75 9.30 -12.32 3.08
CA HIS A 75 8.70 -13.43 3.80
C HIS A 75 7.28 -13.13 4.31
N SER A 76 6.80 -11.89 4.15
CA SER A 76 5.46 -11.44 4.57
C SER A 76 4.41 -11.83 3.55
N VAL A 77 3.85 -13.03 3.70
CA VAL A 77 2.67 -13.47 2.94
C VAL A 77 1.52 -12.47 3.10
N ARG A 78 1.35 -11.94 4.32
CA ARG A 78 0.29 -10.97 4.63
C ARG A 78 0.53 -9.63 3.91
N GLY A 79 1.76 -9.14 3.87
CA GLY A 79 2.13 -7.94 3.11
C GLY A 79 1.84 -8.09 1.62
N ARG A 80 2.20 -9.25 1.06
CA ARG A 80 1.87 -9.61 -0.32
C ARG A 80 0.36 -9.56 -0.59
N ASP A 81 -0.43 -10.24 0.24
CA ASP A 81 -1.88 -10.34 0.03
C ASP A 81 -2.57 -8.96 0.07
N ILE A 82 -2.16 -8.09 1.01
CA ILE A 82 -2.68 -6.71 1.12
C ILE A 82 -2.35 -5.91 -0.15
N CYS A 83 -1.08 -5.93 -0.57
CA CYS A 83 -0.63 -5.17 -1.73
C CYS A 83 -1.30 -5.66 -3.03
N GLU A 84 -1.40 -6.99 -3.21
CA GLU A 84 -2.09 -7.58 -4.37
C GLU A 84 -3.59 -7.24 -4.37
N SER A 85 -4.26 -7.25 -3.21
CA SER A 85 -5.68 -6.90 -3.10
C SER A 85 -5.95 -5.46 -3.53
N ILE A 86 -5.17 -4.51 -3.03
CA ILE A 86 -5.29 -3.08 -3.38
C ILE A 86 -4.97 -2.86 -4.85
N TYR A 87 -3.88 -3.44 -5.35
CA TYR A 87 -3.50 -3.37 -6.76
C TYR A 87 -4.61 -3.88 -7.68
N ASN A 88 -5.21 -5.03 -7.35
CA ASN A 88 -6.27 -5.62 -8.15
C ASN A 88 -7.53 -4.74 -8.15
N GLU A 89 -7.88 -4.14 -7.01
CA GLU A 89 -9.02 -3.25 -6.93
C GLU A 89 -8.84 -2.02 -7.82
N ILE A 90 -7.68 -1.36 -7.72
CA ILE A 90 -7.33 -0.20 -8.54
C ILE A 90 -7.34 -0.58 -10.03
N SER A 91 -6.69 -1.70 -10.40
CA SER A 91 -6.57 -2.14 -11.80
C SER A 91 -7.91 -2.53 -12.44
N ASN A 92 -8.93 -2.86 -11.64
CA ASN A 92 -10.26 -3.19 -12.14
C ASN A 92 -11.17 -1.95 -12.28
N HIS A 93 -10.85 -0.85 -11.59
CA HIS A 93 -11.69 0.35 -11.52
C HIS A 93 -11.14 1.53 -12.34
N TYR A 94 -9.83 1.57 -12.61
CA TYR A 94 -9.14 2.65 -13.32
C TYR A 94 -8.30 2.11 -14.48
#